data_AF-A0A4W3KCW0-F1
#
_entry.id   AF-A0A4W3KCW0-F1
#
_cell.length_a   1.000
_cell.length_b   1.000
_cell.length_c   1.000
_cell.angle_alpha   90.00
_cell.angle_beta   90.00
_cell.angle_gamma   90.00
#
_symmetry.space_group_name_H-M   'P 1'
#
loop_
_entity.id
_entity.type
_entity.pdbx_description
1 polymer ?
#
loop_
_entity_poly.entity_id
_entity_poly.type
_entity_poly.pdbx_seq_one_letter_code
_entity_poly.pdbx_strand_id
1 'polypeptide(L)'
;MDWIRLTKSGKDLTGLKGRLIEVPEEELAKHNKKDDCWICIRGMVYNLTPYLEYHPGGEEELMRGAGIDGTELFDQIHRWVNYESMLKECLIGRMALKPASINKVSDRSRVKMSTRTLLNGASVPGAGFEKTLRDVSLRYEWFQTEDAVTVVIYTKQKDINSDSVIIDLAEGVLRTEVRLEESSYVFHMKLSHEVQEVVSVHYANTVGKIELCMKKADNTMWSDLGLPLENHDSRKKNSDRALHRIYCKLLFFNLSLIFTRFKSS
;
A
#
# COMPACT_ATOMS: atom_id res chain seq x y z
N MET A 1 2.44 -34.41 -11.28
CA MET A 1 1.50 -33.35 -11.75
C MET A 1 2.29 -32.06 -11.70
N ASP A 2 2.03 -31.06 -12.55
CA ASP A 2 2.78 -29.78 -12.51
C ASP A 2 1.85 -28.66 -12.02
N TRP A 3 2.36 -27.72 -11.22
CA TRP A 3 1.58 -26.61 -10.65
C TRP A 3 0.73 -25.88 -11.71
N ILE A 4 1.32 -25.59 -12.88
CA ILE A 4 0.65 -24.89 -13.98
C ILE A 4 -0.57 -25.66 -14.51
N ARG A 5 -0.53 -27.01 -14.50
CA ARG A 5 -1.67 -27.82 -14.92
C ARG A 5 -2.77 -27.81 -13.87
N LEU A 6 -2.40 -27.74 -12.59
CA LEU A 6 -3.36 -27.68 -11.49
C LEU A 6 -4.13 -26.36 -11.49
N THR A 7 -3.44 -25.23 -11.65
CA THR A 7 -4.08 -23.90 -11.72
C THR A 7 -5.00 -23.74 -12.94
N LYS A 8 -4.69 -24.42 -14.05
CA LYS A 8 -5.54 -24.43 -15.26
C LYS A 8 -6.66 -25.47 -15.24
N SER A 9 -6.79 -26.27 -14.20
CA SER A 9 -7.77 -27.36 -14.14
C SER A 9 -9.21 -26.90 -13.88
N GLY A 10 -9.42 -25.63 -13.51
CA GLY A 10 -10.73 -25.09 -13.11
C GLY A 10 -11.23 -25.62 -11.76
N LYS A 11 -10.38 -26.37 -11.02
CA LYS A 11 -10.66 -26.73 -9.64
C LYS A 11 -10.63 -25.49 -8.76
N ASP A 12 -11.57 -25.41 -7.83
CA ASP A 12 -11.56 -24.39 -6.80
C ASP A 12 -10.46 -24.70 -5.78
N LEU A 13 -9.34 -23.97 -5.89
CA LEU A 13 -8.20 -24.09 -4.96
C LEU A 13 -8.40 -23.27 -3.68
N THR A 14 -9.42 -22.41 -3.62
CA THR A 14 -9.76 -21.61 -2.43
C THR A 14 -10.71 -22.35 -1.49
N GLY A 15 -11.54 -23.25 -2.02
CA GLY A 15 -12.66 -23.85 -1.29
C GLY A 15 -13.85 -22.90 -1.07
N LEU A 16 -13.76 -21.66 -1.56
CA LEU A 16 -14.75 -20.59 -1.37
C LEU A 16 -15.60 -20.30 -2.60
N LYS A 17 -15.48 -21.13 -3.65
CA LYS A 17 -16.24 -21.02 -4.92
C LYS A 17 -16.14 -19.62 -5.54
N GLY A 18 -14.94 -19.03 -5.49
CA GLY A 18 -14.65 -17.71 -6.05
C GLY A 18 -15.05 -16.52 -5.17
N ARG A 19 -15.40 -16.73 -3.90
CA ARG A 19 -15.63 -15.63 -2.94
C ARG A 19 -14.31 -15.20 -2.30
N LEU A 20 -14.06 -13.90 -2.30
CA LEU A 20 -13.00 -13.28 -1.51
C LEU A 20 -13.56 -12.83 -0.15
N ILE A 21 -12.87 -13.17 0.93
CA ILE A 21 -13.30 -12.87 2.30
C ILE A 21 -12.30 -11.98 3.05
N GLU A 22 -12.76 -11.38 4.14
CA GLU A 22 -11.91 -10.76 5.13
C GLU A 22 -11.62 -11.79 6.23
N VAL A 23 -10.34 -12.03 6.49
CA VAL A 23 -9.85 -13.11 7.35
C VAL A 23 -9.30 -12.50 8.64
N PRO A 24 -9.98 -12.64 9.78
CA PRO A 24 -9.41 -12.23 11.06
C PRO A 24 -8.23 -13.13 11.42
N GLU A 25 -7.32 -12.61 12.22
CA GLU A 25 -6.12 -13.33 12.68
C GLU A 25 -6.46 -14.64 13.38
N GLU A 26 -7.57 -14.64 14.13
CA GLU A 26 -8.07 -15.83 14.83
C GLU A 26 -8.62 -16.89 13.86
N GLU A 27 -9.08 -16.49 12.67
CA GLU A 27 -9.49 -17.43 11.63
C GLU A 27 -8.26 -17.99 10.93
N LEU A 28 -7.33 -17.13 10.50
CA LEU A 28 -6.07 -17.55 9.86
C LEU A 28 -5.36 -18.63 10.70
N ALA A 29 -5.27 -18.43 12.02
CA ALA A 29 -4.61 -19.35 12.94
C ALA A 29 -5.19 -20.78 12.98
N LYS A 30 -6.43 -20.98 12.51
CA LYS A 30 -7.05 -22.32 12.43
C LYS A 30 -6.49 -23.16 11.29
N HIS A 31 -6.01 -22.52 10.23
CA HIS A 31 -5.55 -23.13 8.99
C HIS A 31 -4.03 -23.36 9.01
N ASN A 32 -3.58 -24.17 9.97
CA ASN A 32 -2.15 -24.40 10.26
C ASN A 32 -1.68 -25.84 10.03
N LYS A 33 -2.43 -26.64 9.26
CA LYS A 33 -2.16 -28.07 9.02
C LYS A 33 -1.80 -28.36 7.57
N LYS A 34 -1.18 -29.51 7.31
CA LYS A 34 -0.79 -29.90 5.94
C LYS A 34 -1.97 -30.05 4.99
N ASP A 35 -3.12 -30.50 5.50
CA ASP A 35 -4.37 -30.65 4.76
C ASP A 35 -5.25 -29.39 4.80
N ASP A 36 -4.83 -28.37 5.54
CA ASP A 36 -5.53 -27.09 5.69
C ASP A 36 -4.53 -25.99 6.10
N CYS A 37 -3.82 -25.46 5.11
CA CYS A 37 -2.71 -24.51 5.27
C CYS A 37 -3.04 -23.19 4.59
N TRP A 38 -3.30 -22.15 5.39
CA TRP A 38 -3.37 -20.78 4.90
C TRP A 38 -2.18 -19.98 5.37
N ILE A 39 -1.71 -19.08 4.52
CA ILE A 39 -0.61 -18.15 4.87
C ILE A 39 -1.03 -16.75 4.45
N CYS A 40 -0.82 -15.78 5.34
CA CYS A 40 -0.88 -14.37 4.98
C CYS A 40 0.49 -13.92 4.43
N ILE A 41 0.49 -13.30 3.26
CA ILE A 41 1.65 -12.65 2.66
C ILE A 41 1.23 -11.24 2.26
N ARG A 42 1.84 -10.24 2.88
CA ARG A 42 1.60 -8.80 2.69
C ARG A 42 0.12 -8.42 2.79
N GLY A 43 -0.57 -8.98 3.79
CA GLY A 43 -1.99 -8.70 4.06
C GLY A 43 -2.99 -9.48 3.21
N MET A 44 -2.52 -10.29 2.25
CA MET A 44 -3.36 -11.17 1.44
C MET A 44 -3.24 -12.61 1.93
N VAL A 45 -4.37 -13.30 2.09
CA VAL A 45 -4.43 -14.67 2.59
C VAL A 45 -4.59 -15.64 1.43
N TYR A 46 -3.76 -16.67 1.40
CA TYR A 46 -3.75 -17.70 0.36
C TYR A 46 -3.93 -19.08 0.97
N ASN A 47 -4.73 -19.93 0.33
CA ASN A 47 -4.77 -21.36 0.63
C ASN A 47 -3.63 -22.09 -0.07
N LEU A 48 -2.59 -22.44 0.67
CA LEU A 48 -1.40 -23.10 0.15
C LEU A 48 -1.42 -24.62 0.30
N THR A 49 -2.48 -25.19 0.84
CA THR A 49 -2.72 -26.65 0.87
C THR A 49 -2.40 -27.33 -0.47
N PRO A 50 -2.95 -26.88 -1.62
CA PRO A 50 -2.64 -27.50 -2.91
C PRO A 50 -1.24 -27.18 -3.44
N TYR A 51 -0.53 -26.20 -2.87
CA TYR A 51 0.79 -25.76 -3.32
C TYR A 51 1.94 -26.43 -2.55
N LEU A 52 1.68 -27.03 -1.38
CA LEU A 52 2.68 -27.65 -0.51
C LEU A 52 3.64 -28.60 -1.26
N GLU A 53 3.09 -29.52 -2.04
CA GLU A 53 3.87 -30.52 -2.81
C GLU A 53 4.67 -29.91 -3.97
N TYR A 54 4.38 -28.66 -4.37
CA TYR A 54 5.02 -27.95 -5.48
C TYR A 54 6.03 -26.90 -5.01
N HIS A 55 6.13 -26.65 -3.70
CA HIS A 55 7.02 -25.62 -3.17
C HIS A 55 8.50 -26.02 -3.35
N PRO A 56 9.32 -25.23 -4.09
CA PRO A 56 10.72 -25.59 -4.34
C PRO A 56 11.58 -25.69 -3.07
N GLY A 57 11.22 -24.95 -2.02
CA GLY A 57 11.89 -25.02 -0.72
C GLY A 57 11.46 -26.20 0.16
N GLY A 58 10.55 -27.05 -0.32
CA GLY A 58 9.99 -28.19 0.41
C GLY A 58 8.80 -27.82 1.31
N GLU A 59 7.99 -28.83 1.65
CA GLU A 59 6.79 -28.65 2.48
C GLU A 59 7.11 -28.10 3.87
N GLU A 60 8.19 -28.57 4.49
CA GLU A 60 8.56 -28.20 5.87
C GLU A 60 8.80 -26.70 6.01
N GLU A 61 9.50 -26.09 5.03
CA GLU A 61 9.76 -24.65 5.04
C GLU A 61 8.48 -23.85 4.81
N LEU A 62 7.57 -24.31 3.93
CA LEU A 62 6.29 -23.63 3.73
C LEU A 62 5.42 -23.69 4.99
N MET A 63 5.41 -24.85 5.66
CA MET A 63 4.62 -25.07 6.88
C MET A 63 5.04 -24.17 8.06
N ARG A 64 6.24 -23.56 8.03
CA ARG A 64 6.64 -22.57 9.04
C ARG A 64 5.78 -21.31 9.03
N GLY A 65 5.16 -20.99 7.90
CA GLY A 65 4.21 -19.88 7.76
C GLY A 65 2.74 -20.28 7.90
N ALA A 66 2.45 -21.56 8.18
CA ALA A 66 1.07 -22.05 8.22
C ALA A 66 0.28 -21.40 9.38
N GLY A 67 -0.88 -20.84 9.04
CA GLY A 67 -1.79 -20.17 9.96
C GLY A 67 -1.29 -18.84 10.51
N ILE A 68 -0.27 -18.22 9.90
CA ILE A 68 0.28 -16.94 10.37
C ILE A 68 0.55 -15.97 9.21
N ASP A 69 0.91 -14.73 9.57
CA ASP A 69 1.53 -13.79 8.64
C ASP A 69 2.99 -14.20 8.37
N GLY A 70 3.18 -14.86 7.23
CA GLY A 70 4.47 -15.34 6.74
C GLY A 70 5.26 -14.29 5.96
N THR A 71 4.84 -13.02 5.92
CA THR A 71 5.49 -11.97 5.12
C THR A 71 6.98 -11.87 5.41
N GLU A 72 7.37 -11.88 6.69
CA GLU A 72 8.79 -11.76 7.06
C GLU A 72 9.60 -12.98 6.59
N LEU A 73 9.08 -14.20 6.80
CA LEU A 73 9.70 -15.43 6.32
C LEU A 73 9.85 -15.43 4.80
N PHE A 74 8.81 -14.96 4.10
CA PHE A 74 8.81 -14.84 2.65
C PHE A 74 9.82 -13.80 2.16
N ASP A 75 9.85 -12.60 2.76
CA ASP A 75 10.72 -11.51 2.32
C ASP A 75 12.21 -11.77 2.58
N GLN A 76 12.55 -12.61 3.55
CA GLN A 76 13.94 -13.01 3.81
C GLN A 76 14.55 -13.82 2.65
N ILE A 77 13.75 -14.66 1.99
CA ILE A 77 14.25 -15.64 1.01
C ILE A 77 13.74 -15.34 -0.41
N HIS A 78 12.47 -14.94 -0.53
CA HIS A 78 11.70 -14.93 -1.77
C HIS A 78 11.15 -13.56 -2.14
N ARG A 79 11.71 -12.45 -1.63
CA ARG A 79 11.18 -11.09 -1.84
C ARG A 79 10.88 -10.69 -3.30
N TRP A 80 11.56 -11.31 -4.26
CA TRP A 80 11.45 -11.04 -5.70
C TRP A 80 10.51 -12.01 -6.44
N VAL A 81 10.03 -13.06 -5.76
CA VAL A 81 9.14 -14.06 -6.35
C VAL A 81 7.76 -13.43 -6.53
N ASN A 82 7.21 -13.54 -7.74
CA ASN A 82 5.87 -13.07 -8.06
C ASN A 82 4.81 -14.08 -7.56
N TYR A 83 4.67 -14.17 -6.23
CA TYR A 83 3.73 -15.08 -5.59
C TYR A 83 2.27 -14.72 -5.94
N GLU A 84 1.96 -13.45 -6.19
CA GLU A 84 0.60 -12.99 -6.54
C GLU A 84 0.10 -13.63 -7.84
N SER A 85 0.95 -13.67 -8.87
CA SER A 85 0.62 -14.35 -10.12
C SER A 85 0.61 -15.87 -9.96
N MET A 86 1.59 -16.42 -9.24
CA MET A 86 1.72 -17.87 -9.05
C MET A 86 0.57 -18.48 -8.25
N LEU A 87 0.06 -17.76 -7.26
CA LEU A 87 -0.92 -18.22 -6.26
C LEU A 87 -2.28 -17.56 -6.42
N LYS A 88 -2.53 -16.87 -7.55
CA LYS A 88 -3.78 -16.16 -7.82
C LYS A 88 -5.03 -17.01 -7.57
N GLU A 89 -5.01 -18.24 -8.06
CA GLU A 89 -6.13 -19.18 -7.93
C GLU A 89 -6.33 -19.71 -6.49
N CYS A 90 -5.36 -19.47 -5.60
CA CYS A 90 -5.39 -19.83 -4.18
C CYS A 90 -5.81 -18.66 -3.27
N LEU A 91 -6.11 -17.49 -3.83
CA LEU A 91 -6.38 -16.30 -3.04
C LEU A 91 -7.71 -16.43 -2.27
N ILE A 92 -7.63 -16.42 -0.95
CA ILE A 92 -8.79 -16.41 -0.04
C ILE A 92 -9.35 -15.00 0.13
N GLY A 93 -8.47 -14.00 0.24
CA GLY A 93 -8.87 -12.61 0.42
C GLY A 93 -7.86 -11.82 1.25
N ARG A 94 -8.34 -10.92 2.11
CA ARG A 94 -7.49 -9.98 2.86
C ARG A 94 -7.56 -10.22 4.37
N MET A 95 -6.51 -9.87 5.09
CA MET A 95 -6.53 -9.86 6.57
C MET A 95 -7.48 -8.80 7.13
N ALA A 96 -8.19 -9.10 8.22
CA ALA A 96 -9.03 -8.16 8.94
C ALA A 96 -8.18 -7.22 9.81
N LEU A 97 -8.50 -5.93 9.81
CA LEU A 97 -7.86 -4.94 10.67
C LEU A 97 -8.46 -4.99 12.08
N LYS A 98 -7.64 -5.21 13.12
CA LYS A 98 -8.10 -5.04 14.51
C LYS A 98 -8.39 -3.55 14.78
N PRO A 99 -9.59 -3.19 15.26
CA PRO A 99 -9.86 -1.82 15.68
C PRO A 99 -9.02 -1.51 16.93
N ALA A 100 -8.07 -0.57 16.83
CA ALA A 100 -7.26 -0.15 17.95
C ALA A 100 -8.13 0.50 19.04
N SER A 101 -8.07 -0.02 20.26
CA SER A 101 -8.69 0.55 21.46
C SER A 101 -8.01 1.88 21.82
N ILE A 102 -8.73 2.99 21.68
CA ILE A 102 -8.30 4.35 22.04
C ILE A 102 -8.19 4.44 23.58
N ASN A 103 -6.97 4.38 24.11
CA ASN A 103 -6.70 4.78 25.49
C ASN A 103 -6.61 6.32 25.56
N LYS A 104 -7.63 6.95 26.18
CA LYS A 104 -7.58 8.35 26.59
C LYS A 104 -6.49 8.52 27.66
N VAL A 105 -5.45 9.29 27.40
CA VAL A 105 -4.56 9.79 28.45
C VAL A 105 -4.69 11.30 28.57
N SER A 106 -5.24 11.68 29.71
CA SER A 106 -5.31 13.02 30.26
C SER A 106 -4.00 13.43 30.93
N ASP A 107 -3.73 14.72 30.82
CA ASP A 107 -3.13 15.62 31.82
C ASP A 107 -1.66 16.07 31.67
N ARG A 108 -1.52 17.35 32.04
CA ARG A 108 -0.44 18.32 31.98
C ARG A 108 0.77 17.95 32.84
N SER A 109 1.98 18.32 32.40
CA SER A 109 2.87 19.24 33.16
C SER A 109 4.23 19.52 32.50
N ARG A 110 4.38 20.78 32.03
CA ARG A 110 5.46 21.76 32.34
C ARG A 110 6.85 21.20 32.79
N VAL A 111 7.88 21.38 31.96
CA VAL A 111 9.25 21.74 32.42
C VAL A 111 9.88 22.74 31.45
N LYS A 112 10.47 23.79 32.03
CA LYS A 112 11.06 24.99 31.39
C LYS A 112 12.50 24.77 30.93
N MET A 113 12.89 25.48 29.87
CA MET A 113 14.27 25.68 29.40
C MET A 113 15.18 26.30 30.46
N SER A 114 16.47 25.97 30.40
CA SER A 114 17.56 26.79 30.94
C SER A 114 18.75 26.79 29.98
N THR A 115 19.21 27.99 29.66
CA THR A 115 20.27 28.40 28.73
C THR A 115 21.65 28.47 29.39
N ARG A 116 22.76 28.22 28.65
CA ARG A 116 24.02 28.96 28.84
C ARG A 116 25.00 28.93 27.66
N THR A 117 25.22 30.15 27.15
CA THR A 117 26.31 30.89 26.47
C THR A 117 27.68 30.28 26.10
N LEU A 118 28.19 30.82 24.98
CA LEU A 118 29.37 30.62 24.10
C LEU A 118 30.78 31.00 24.65
N LEU A 119 31.88 30.50 24.01
CA LEU A 119 32.89 31.30 23.24
C LEU A 119 34.18 30.54 22.77
N ASN A 120 34.44 30.64 21.45
CA ASN A 120 35.68 30.79 20.63
C ASN A 120 36.95 29.90 20.69
N GLY A 121 37.38 29.44 19.49
CA GLY A 121 38.77 29.11 19.10
C GLY A 121 38.85 28.39 17.73
N ALA A 122 39.69 28.85 16.80
CA ALA A 122 39.66 28.51 15.36
C ALA A 122 40.73 27.49 14.89
N SER A 123 40.40 26.76 13.79
CA SER A 123 41.26 26.08 12.77
C SER A 123 41.92 24.73 13.15
N VAL A 124 41.92 23.60 12.41
CA VAL A 124 41.65 23.17 11.00
C VAL A 124 41.11 21.68 11.00
N PRO A 125 40.99 20.91 9.89
CA PRO A 125 39.74 20.26 9.45
C PRO A 125 39.65 18.75 9.75
N GLY A 126 38.46 18.25 10.10
CA GLY A 126 38.25 16.80 10.13
C GLY A 126 37.01 16.35 10.88
N ALA A 127 36.11 15.71 10.14
CA ALA A 127 35.11 14.75 10.63
C ALA A 127 34.24 15.23 11.81
N GLY A 128 33.24 16.05 11.51
CA GLY A 128 32.09 16.26 12.39
C GLY A 128 30.82 16.05 11.58
N PHE A 129 30.18 14.89 11.74
CA PHE A 129 28.82 14.65 11.26
C PHE A 129 27.88 15.63 11.96
N GLU A 130 27.68 16.79 11.34
CA GLU A 130 26.56 17.66 11.66
C GLU A 130 25.31 16.87 11.33
N LYS A 131 24.61 16.44 12.37
CA LYS A 131 23.38 15.67 12.29
C LYS A 131 22.29 16.62 11.79
N THR A 132 22.39 16.97 10.52
CA THR A 132 21.33 17.53 9.71
C THR A 132 20.09 16.72 10.04
N LEU A 133 19.06 17.40 10.56
CA LEU A 133 17.71 16.89 10.59
C LEU A 133 17.48 16.29 9.21
N ARG A 134 17.47 14.95 9.14
CA ARG A 134 17.35 14.24 7.87
C ARG A 134 16.10 14.78 7.22
N ASP A 135 16.27 15.54 6.15
CA ASP A 135 15.19 15.90 5.25
C ASP A 135 14.76 14.60 4.59
N VAL A 136 13.85 13.90 5.26
CA VAL A 136 13.34 12.63 4.79
C VAL A 136 12.29 12.97 3.74
N SER A 137 12.74 13.35 2.54
CA SER A 137 11.86 13.40 1.38
C SER A 137 11.15 12.05 1.25
N LEU A 138 9.84 12.12 1.06
CA LEU A 138 9.01 10.96 0.78
C LEU A 138 9.39 10.49 -0.62
N ARG A 139 9.53 9.19 -0.82
CA ARG A 139 9.88 8.67 -2.15
C ARG A 139 8.64 8.08 -2.77
N TYR A 140 8.55 8.16 -4.09
CA TYR A 140 7.65 7.31 -4.85
C TYR A 140 8.43 6.52 -5.89
N GLU A 141 7.86 5.41 -6.31
CA GLU A 141 8.29 4.67 -7.49
C GLU A 141 7.05 4.25 -8.28
N TRP A 142 7.24 3.73 -9.48
CA TRP A 142 6.15 3.17 -10.26
C TRP A 142 6.63 1.95 -11.04
N PHE A 143 5.69 1.06 -11.32
CA PHE A 143 5.89 -0.08 -12.18
C PHE A 143 4.60 -0.34 -12.97
N GLN A 144 4.68 -1.24 -13.95
CA GLN A 144 3.52 -1.57 -14.78
C GLN A 144 3.47 -3.08 -15.05
N THR A 145 2.25 -3.57 -15.25
CA THR A 145 1.96 -4.86 -15.87
C THR A 145 1.52 -4.64 -17.32
N GLU A 146 1.06 -5.70 -17.96
CA GLU A 146 0.41 -5.59 -19.27
C GLU A 146 -0.81 -4.68 -19.24
N ASP A 147 -1.63 -4.78 -18.19
CA ASP A 147 -2.95 -4.15 -18.09
C ASP A 147 -3.07 -3.05 -17.03
N ALA A 148 -2.03 -2.79 -16.23
CA ALA A 148 -2.07 -1.81 -15.15
C ALA A 148 -0.78 -1.02 -14.98
N VAL A 149 -0.90 0.17 -14.38
CA VAL A 149 0.20 0.99 -13.87
C VAL A 149 0.00 1.20 -12.39
N THR A 150 1.04 0.95 -11.60
CA THR A 150 1.02 1.11 -10.14
C THR A 150 2.03 2.16 -9.71
N VAL A 151 1.57 3.17 -8.97
CA VAL A 151 2.42 4.16 -8.30
C VAL A 151 2.48 3.83 -6.81
N VAL A 152 3.68 3.70 -6.27
CA VAL A 152 3.92 3.38 -4.86
C VAL A 152 4.50 4.62 -4.17
N ILE A 153 3.82 5.12 -3.14
CA ILE A 153 4.25 6.24 -2.31
C ILE A 153 4.71 5.70 -0.95
N TYR A 154 5.96 5.95 -0.61
CA TYR A 154 6.58 5.55 0.65
C TYR A 154 6.38 6.63 1.71
N THR A 155 5.37 6.44 2.57
CA THR A 155 5.01 7.39 3.65
C THR A 155 5.99 7.37 4.80
N LYS A 156 6.66 6.23 5.04
CA LYS A 156 7.52 5.99 6.22
C LYS A 156 6.78 6.20 7.56
N GLN A 157 5.45 6.28 7.51
CA GLN A 157 4.56 6.41 8.65
C GLN A 157 3.65 5.20 8.71
N LYS A 158 3.37 4.75 9.93
CA LYS A 158 2.37 3.72 10.20
C LYS A 158 1.00 4.40 10.29
N ASP A 159 -0.07 3.60 10.24
CA ASP A 159 -1.45 4.05 10.46
C ASP A 159 -2.03 5.02 9.40
N ILE A 160 -1.50 4.98 8.18
CA ILE A 160 -2.15 5.64 7.03
C ILE A 160 -3.41 4.85 6.66
N ASN A 161 -4.53 5.55 6.48
CA ASN A 161 -5.79 4.93 6.08
C ASN A 161 -6.47 5.73 4.97
N SER A 162 -7.68 5.32 4.58
CA SER A 162 -8.48 5.98 3.55
C SER A 162 -8.72 7.46 3.81
N ASP A 163 -8.85 7.87 5.07
CA ASP A 163 -9.16 9.25 5.44
C ASP A 163 -7.93 10.17 5.37
N SER A 164 -6.74 9.55 5.36
CA SER A 164 -5.46 10.22 5.22
C SER A 164 -5.08 10.44 3.75
N VAL A 165 -5.79 9.86 2.78
CA VAL A 165 -5.40 9.92 1.37
C VAL A 165 -6.54 10.42 0.51
N ILE A 166 -6.30 11.53 -0.18
CA ILE A 166 -7.23 12.08 -1.18
C ILE A 166 -6.64 11.79 -2.55
N ILE A 167 -7.40 11.10 -3.40
CA ILE A 167 -6.97 10.81 -4.78
C ILE A 167 -7.97 11.43 -5.73
N ASP A 168 -7.42 12.12 -6.71
CA ASP A 168 -8.14 12.75 -7.79
C ASP A 168 -7.53 12.31 -9.12
N LEU A 169 -8.29 11.55 -9.92
CA LEU A 169 -7.92 11.19 -11.28
C LEU A 169 -8.96 11.79 -12.22
N ALA A 170 -8.52 12.72 -13.07
CA ALA A 170 -9.37 13.38 -14.06
C ALA A 170 -8.56 13.74 -15.30
N GLU A 171 -9.07 13.41 -16.49
CA GLU A 171 -8.44 13.77 -17.77
C GLU A 171 -6.97 13.34 -17.86
N GLY A 172 -6.62 12.17 -17.33
CA GLY A 172 -5.25 11.67 -17.27
C GLY A 172 -4.33 12.42 -16.31
N VAL A 173 -4.87 13.28 -15.44
CA VAL A 173 -4.12 13.91 -14.34
C VAL A 173 -4.42 13.16 -13.05
N LEU A 174 -3.37 12.58 -12.45
CA LEU A 174 -3.41 11.97 -11.13
C LEU A 174 -2.87 12.95 -10.09
N ARG A 175 -3.72 13.35 -9.15
CA ARG A 175 -3.35 14.12 -7.96
C ARG A 175 -3.68 13.33 -6.70
N THR A 176 -2.65 13.01 -5.92
CA THR A 176 -2.79 12.35 -4.63
C THR A 176 -2.25 13.25 -3.54
N GLU A 177 -3.04 13.47 -2.49
CA GLU A 177 -2.62 14.18 -1.29
C GLU A 177 -2.65 13.23 -0.10
N VAL A 178 -1.48 12.97 0.48
CA VAL A 178 -1.30 12.13 1.66
C VAL A 178 -1.14 13.03 2.88
N ARG A 179 -2.05 12.91 3.83
CA ARG A 179 -2.03 13.60 5.11
C ARG A 179 -1.10 12.85 6.06
N LEU A 180 -0.15 13.58 6.60
CA LEU A 180 0.79 13.18 7.63
C LEU A 180 0.52 14.04 8.87
N GLU A 181 1.08 13.66 10.02
CA GLU A 181 0.79 14.31 11.31
C GLU A 181 0.93 15.84 11.29
N GLU A 182 2.03 16.37 10.75
CA GLU A 182 2.31 17.81 10.73
C GLU A 182 2.33 18.42 9.31
N SER A 183 2.18 17.59 8.28
CA SER A 183 2.29 18.03 6.89
C SER A 183 1.44 17.19 5.95
N SER A 184 1.31 17.65 4.71
CA SER A 184 0.74 16.88 3.61
C SER A 184 1.78 16.72 2.53
N TYR A 185 1.73 15.57 1.87
CA TYR A 185 2.53 15.26 0.69
C TYR A 185 1.64 15.26 -0.54
N VAL A 186 2.10 15.89 -1.62
CA VAL A 186 1.36 15.97 -2.88
C VAL A 186 2.12 15.26 -3.98
N PHE A 187 1.52 14.21 -4.53
CA PHE A 187 1.89 13.61 -5.80
C PHE A 187 0.97 14.18 -6.88
N HIS A 188 1.51 14.86 -7.90
CA HIS A 188 0.71 15.49 -8.95
C HIS A 188 1.36 15.25 -10.31
N MET A 189 0.71 14.46 -11.17
CA MET A 189 1.30 13.94 -12.40
C MET A 189 0.28 13.94 -13.54
N LYS A 190 0.67 14.42 -14.72
CA LYS A 190 -0.05 14.16 -15.97
C LYS A 190 0.46 12.84 -16.53
N LEU A 191 -0.38 11.81 -16.54
CA LEU A 191 -0.02 10.47 -17.00
C LEU A 191 0.25 10.44 -18.51
N SER A 192 1.23 9.63 -18.93
CA SER A 192 1.67 9.56 -20.33
C SER A 192 0.67 8.87 -21.26
N HIS A 193 -0.14 7.95 -20.75
CA HIS A 193 -1.22 7.32 -21.52
C HIS A 193 -2.51 7.26 -20.71
N GLU A 194 -3.60 6.89 -21.41
CA GLU A 194 -4.93 6.83 -20.84
C GLU A 194 -5.09 5.60 -19.91
N VAL A 195 -5.80 5.83 -18.80
CA VAL A 195 -6.16 4.83 -17.82
C VAL A 195 -7.66 4.91 -17.57
N GLN A 196 -8.25 3.84 -17.04
CA GLN A 196 -9.61 3.87 -16.54
C GLN A 196 -9.72 4.88 -15.39
N GLU A 197 -10.84 5.61 -15.32
CA GLU A 197 -11.09 6.64 -14.29
C GLU A 197 -11.38 6.04 -12.89
N VAL A 198 -10.78 4.90 -12.57
CA VAL A 198 -10.88 4.20 -11.29
C VAL A 198 -9.47 3.90 -10.80
N VAL A 199 -9.15 4.38 -9.61
CA VAL A 199 -7.90 4.09 -8.91
C VAL A 199 -8.19 3.11 -7.78
N SER A 200 -7.55 1.95 -7.83
CA SER A 200 -7.55 1.00 -6.73
C SER A 200 -6.40 1.34 -5.78
N VAL A 201 -6.68 1.41 -4.47
CA VAL A 201 -5.71 1.85 -3.46
C VAL A 201 -5.42 0.72 -2.50
N HIS A 202 -4.15 0.43 -2.30
CA HIS A 202 -3.70 -0.54 -1.31
C HIS A 202 -2.79 0.14 -0.26
N TYR A 203 -3.08 -0.10 1.01
CA TYR A 203 -2.36 0.50 2.14
C TYR A 203 -1.51 -0.58 2.81
N ALA A 204 -0.22 -0.60 2.51
CA ALA A 204 0.72 -1.50 3.18
C ALA A 204 1.28 -0.82 4.44
N ASN A 205 0.42 -0.69 5.46
CA ASN A 205 0.70 0.10 6.67
C ASN A 205 1.86 -0.42 7.51
N THR A 206 2.10 -1.72 7.49
CA THR A 206 3.23 -2.36 8.18
C THR A 206 4.57 -1.87 7.66
N VAL A 207 4.64 -1.54 6.37
CA VAL A 207 5.85 -1.06 5.66
C VAL A 207 5.78 0.42 5.28
N GLY A 208 4.69 1.11 5.63
CA GLY A 208 4.49 2.53 5.35
C GLY A 208 4.45 2.87 3.87
N LYS A 209 3.65 2.13 3.09
CA LYS A 209 3.45 2.38 1.66
C LYS A 209 1.97 2.55 1.30
N ILE A 210 1.72 3.36 0.29
CA ILE A 210 0.43 3.49 -0.39
C ILE A 210 0.66 3.11 -1.85
N GLU A 211 -0.12 2.18 -2.39
CA GLU A 211 -0.04 1.75 -3.78
C GLU A 211 -1.31 2.18 -4.51
N LEU A 212 -1.13 2.93 -5.59
CA LEU A 212 -2.18 3.46 -6.46
C LEU A 212 -2.14 2.68 -7.76
N CYS A 213 -3.06 1.74 -7.93
CA CYS A 213 -3.17 0.91 -9.12
C CYS A 213 -4.25 1.47 -10.06
N MET A 214 -3.86 1.71 -11.30
CA MET A 214 -4.73 2.20 -12.37
C MET A 214 -4.72 1.19 -13.51
N LYS A 215 -5.91 0.79 -13.96
CA LYS A 215 -6.02 -0.08 -15.14
C LYS A 215 -5.79 0.74 -16.40
N LYS A 216 -4.90 0.27 -17.28
CA LYS A 216 -4.62 0.96 -18.55
C LYS A 216 -5.84 0.88 -19.47
N ALA A 217 -6.02 1.89 -20.32
CA ALA A 217 -7.04 1.86 -21.37
C ALA A 217 -6.67 0.87 -22.49
N ASP A 218 -5.38 0.72 -22.76
CA ASP A 218 -4.79 -0.24 -23.69
C ASP A 218 -3.57 -0.93 -23.07
N ASN A 219 -3.15 -2.05 -23.65
CA ASN A 219 -2.01 -2.83 -23.13
C ASN A 219 -0.64 -2.24 -23.55
N THR A 220 -0.57 -0.94 -23.87
CA THR A 220 0.68 -0.30 -24.27
C THR A 220 1.68 -0.28 -23.10
N MET A 221 2.94 -0.52 -23.39
CA MET A 221 4.04 -0.39 -22.42
C MET A 221 4.50 1.06 -22.33
N TRP A 222 4.47 1.61 -21.13
CA TRP A 222 4.82 3.01 -20.87
C TRP A 222 6.34 3.14 -20.72
N SER A 223 6.97 4.07 -21.44
CA SER A 223 8.39 4.41 -21.26
C SER A 223 8.65 5.21 -19.98
N ASP A 224 7.63 5.91 -19.51
CA ASP A 224 7.65 6.85 -18.40
C ASP A 224 6.25 6.99 -17.81
N LEU A 225 6.16 7.45 -16.56
CA LEU A 225 4.88 7.59 -15.87
C LEU A 225 4.08 8.80 -16.36
N GLY A 226 4.77 9.89 -16.68
CA GLY A 226 4.11 11.18 -16.88
C GLY A 226 4.99 12.39 -16.71
N LEU A 227 4.35 13.55 -16.88
CA LEU A 227 4.94 14.86 -16.64
C LEU A 227 4.52 15.38 -15.26
N PRO A 228 5.48 15.70 -14.37
CA PRO A 228 5.16 16.26 -13.05
C PRO A 228 4.52 17.64 -13.20
N LEU A 229 3.46 17.89 -12.44
CA LEU A 229 2.72 19.15 -12.46
C LEU A 229 3.09 20.05 -11.27
N GLU A 230 2.46 21.22 -11.19
CA GLU A 230 2.71 22.16 -10.10
C GLU A 230 2.48 21.50 -8.73
N ASN A 231 3.40 21.73 -7.79
CA ASN A 231 3.40 21.14 -6.46
C ASN A 231 3.61 19.61 -6.43
N HIS A 232 4.05 18.98 -7.54
CA HIS A 232 4.53 17.60 -7.51
C HIS A 232 5.67 17.42 -6.51
N ASP A 233 5.63 16.31 -5.77
CA ASP A 233 6.60 15.93 -4.74
C ASP A 233 6.77 16.99 -3.63
N SER A 234 5.78 17.87 -3.46
CA SER A 234 5.85 18.95 -2.47
C SER A 234 5.33 18.49 -1.11
N ARG A 235 5.91 19.10 -0.05
CA ARG A 235 5.42 18.99 1.32
C ARG A 235 4.85 20.33 1.78
N LYS A 236 3.60 20.34 2.25
CA LYS A 236 2.94 21.54 2.78
C LYS A 236 2.64 21.34 4.26
N LYS A 237 3.01 22.28 5.11
CA LYS A 237 2.60 22.28 6.53
C LYS A 237 1.08 22.34 6.60
N ASN A 238 0.50 21.68 7.60
CA ASN A 238 -0.96 21.64 7.75
C ASN A 238 -1.59 23.05 7.90
N SER A 239 -0.83 24.04 8.40
CA SER A 239 -1.23 25.45 8.53
C SER A 239 -1.37 26.20 7.20
N ASP A 240 -0.65 25.77 6.15
CA ASP A 240 -0.49 26.51 4.90
C ASP A 240 -1.33 25.88 3.77
N ARG A 241 -2.28 25.01 4.13
CA ARG A 241 -3.11 24.26 3.17
C ARG A 241 -4.17 25.17 2.56
N ALA A 242 -4.14 25.29 1.23
CA ALA A 242 -5.27 25.81 0.47
C ALA A 242 -6.35 24.73 0.35
N LEU A 243 -7.63 25.12 0.42
CA LEU A 243 -8.76 24.21 0.18
C LEU A 243 -8.73 23.69 -1.26
N HIS A 244 -8.43 22.41 -1.44
CA HIS A 244 -8.62 21.73 -2.72
C HIS A 244 -10.10 21.29 -2.83
N ARG A 245 -10.84 21.92 -3.74
CA ARG A 245 -12.26 21.61 -3.98
C ARG A 245 -12.38 20.53 -5.04
N ILE A 246 -12.95 19.40 -4.67
CA ILE A 246 -13.37 18.35 -5.60
C ILE A 246 -14.85 18.59 -5.88
N TYR A 247 -15.21 18.73 -7.16
CA TYR A 247 -16.60 18.86 -7.57
C TYR A 247 -17.25 17.47 -7.62
N CYS A 248 -18.05 17.16 -6.60
CA CYS A 248 -18.87 15.94 -6.55
C CYS A 248 -20.30 16.27 -6.97
N LYS A 249 -20.90 15.52 -7.90
CA LYS A 249 -22.33 15.60 -8.20
C LYS A 249 -23.03 14.40 -7.55
N LEU A 250 -24.06 14.67 -6.75
CA LEU A 250 -24.90 13.62 -6.17
C LEU A 250 -25.82 13.07 -7.27
N LEU A 251 -25.75 11.77 -7.54
CA LEU A 251 -26.68 11.10 -8.45
C LEU A 251 -27.61 10.21 -7.63
N PHE A 252 -28.89 10.57 -7.62
CA PHE A 252 -29.94 9.77 -7.00
C PHE A 252 -30.47 8.75 -8.01
N PHE A 253 -30.14 7.48 -7.84
CA PHE A 253 -30.87 6.37 -8.46
C PHE A 253 -31.39 5.45 -7.34
N ASN A 254 -32.65 5.03 -7.48
CA ASN A 254 -33.46 4.26 -6.53
C ASN A 254 -32.67 3.52 -5.43
N LEU A 255 -32.82 4.01 -4.19
CA LEU A 255 -32.43 3.38 -2.91
C LEU A 255 -30.98 2.90 -2.74
N SER A 256 -30.01 3.41 -3.49
CA SER A 256 -28.59 3.31 -3.12
C SER A 256 -27.82 4.57 -3.53
N LEU A 257 -27.11 5.17 -2.58
CA LEU A 257 -26.22 6.30 -2.82
C LEU A 257 -25.05 5.83 -3.68
N ILE A 258 -24.91 6.35 -4.90
CA ILE A 258 -23.75 6.11 -5.77
C ILE A 258 -23.14 7.47 -6.14
N PHE A 259 -21.89 7.69 -5.76
CA PHE A 259 -21.11 8.83 -6.25
C PHE A 259 -20.57 8.50 -7.64
N THR A 260 -20.92 9.28 -8.65
CA THR A 260 -20.38 9.14 -10.01
C THR A 260 -19.98 10.52 -10.54
N ARG A 261 -18.79 10.59 -11.14
CA ARG A 261 -18.14 11.83 -11.62
C ARG A 261 -18.54 12.11 -13.06
N PHE A 262 -18.61 13.39 -13.46
CA PHE A 262 -18.91 13.79 -14.84
C PHE A 262 -17.75 14.57 -15.46
N LYS A 263 -17.53 14.33 -16.76
CA LYS A 263 -16.68 15.11 -17.68
C LYS A 263 -17.34 16.48 -17.95
N SER A 264 -16.60 17.58 -17.79
CA SER A 264 -17.04 18.86 -18.37
C SER A 264 -16.59 18.91 -19.82
N SER A 265 -17.50 19.30 -20.70
CA SER A 265 -17.21 19.68 -22.09
C SER A 265 -16.48 21.02 -22.16
#